data_AF-A0A9D9S304-F1
#
_entry.id   AF-A0A9D9S304-F1
#
_cell.length_a   1.000
_cell.length_b   1.000
_cell.length_c   1.000
_cell.angle_alpha   90.00
_cell.angle_beta   90.00
_cell.angle_gamma   90.00
#
_symmetry.space_group_name_H-M   'P 1'
#
loop_
_entity.id
_entity.type
_entity.pdbx_description
1 polymer ?
#
loop_
_entity_poly.entity_id
_entity_poly.type
_entity_poly.pdbx_seq_one_letter_code
_entity_poly.pdbx_strand_id
1 'polypeptide(L)'
;AAARRLSDLYWELIYQRLVQGDLRTHALAESARYCQMVLRHVPDDAALNLRQGRLLHDLGHPEGAATAYYKALALGLPSTRVLPYLAELRFDQGDYADTKRLMGDLANWASLPRLQPAIEYWNPR
;
A
#
# COMPACT_ATOMS: atom_id res chain seq x y z
N ALA A 1 10.38 -1.34 -20.58
CA ALA A 1 9.40 -0.48 -21.26
C ALA A 1 7.99 -1.09 -21.26
N ALA A 2 7.77 -2.25 -21.90
CA ALA A 2 6.43 -2.87 -22.01
C ALA A 2 5.81 -3.27 -20.66
N ALA A 3 6.56 -3.98 -19.79
CA ALA A 3 6.05 -4.40 -18.48
C ALA A 3 5.60 -3.21 -17.60
N ARG A 4 6.32 -2.09 -17.64
CA ARG A 4 5.95 -0.88 -16.89
C ARG A 4 4.60 -0.35 -17.37
N ARG A 5 4.45 -0.20 -18.68
CA ARG A 5 3.19 0.26 -19.29
C ARG A 5 2.01 -0.65 -18.95
N LEU A 6 2.21 -1.97 -18.97
CA LEU A 6 1.16 -2.92 -18.58
C LEU A 6 0.80 -2.78 -17.10
N SER A 7 1.78 -2.69 -16.21
CA SER A 7 1.54 -2.44 -14.78
C SER A 7 0.74 -1.14 -14.56
N ASP A 8 1.14 -0.05 -15.23
CA ASP A 8 0.48 1.25 -15.14
C ASP A 8 -0.97 1.20 -15.64
N LEU A 9 -1.23 0.59 -16.79
CA LEU A 9 -2.59 0.49 -17.35
C LEU A 9 -3.52 -0.33 -16.45
N TYR A 10 -3.08 -1.49 -15.95
CA TYR A 10 -3.91 -2.25 -15.01
C TYR A 10 -4.12 -1.48 -13.70
N TRP A 11 -3.09 -0.77 -13.22
CA TRP A 11 -3.20 0.07 -12.04
C TRP A 11 -4.24 1.20 -12.23
N GLU A 12 -4.28 1.83 -13.39
CA GLU A 12 -5.27 2.86 -13.71
C GLU A 12 -6.70 2.30 -13.68
N LEU A 13 -6.93 1.10 -14.24
CA LEU A 13 -8.24 0.44 -14.17
C LEU A 13 -8.70 0.22 -12.72
N ILE A 14 -7.78 -0.23 -11.85
CA ILE A 14 -8.06 -0.46 -10.42
C ILE A 14 -8.31 0.86 -9.70
N TYR A 15 -7.42 1.84 -9.89
CA TYR A 15 -7.45 3.12 -9.20
C TYR A 15 -8.70 3.93 -9.53
N GLN A 16 -9.11 3.94 -10.79
CA GLN A 16 -10.33 4.60 -11.27
C GLN A 16 -11.60 3.76 -11.04
N ARG A 17 -11.47 2.56 -10.43
CA ARG A 17 -12.57 1.62 -10.17
C ARG A 17 -13.36 1.23 -11.42
N LEU A 18 -12.67 1.12 -12.57
CA LEU A 18 -13.27 0.73 -13.85
C LEU A 18 -13.49 -0.79 -13.98
N VAL A 19 -12.92 -1.57 -13.05
CA VAL A 19 -13.06 -3.02 -12.99
C VAL A 19 -13.57 -3.43 -11.61
N GLN A 20 -14.44 -4.44 -11.56
CA GLN A 20 -15.09 -4.96 -10.34
C GLN A 20 -15.11 -6.49 -10.35
N GLY A 21 -15.40 -7.10 -9.20
CA GLY A 21 -15.47 -8.55 -9.04
C GLY A 21 -14.23 -9.26 -9.56
N ASP A 22 -14.43 -10.36 -10.28
CA ASP A 22 -13.35 -11.20 -10.82
C ASP A 22 -12.41 -10.44 -11.76
N LEU A 23 -12.93 -9.49 -12.54
CA LEU A 23 -12.11 -8.68 -13.43
C LEU A 23 -11.16 -7.77 -12.65
N ARG A 24 -11.60 -7.26 -11.49
CA ARG A 24 -10.72 -6.49 -10.59
C ARG A 24 -9.63 -7.38 -10.02
N THR A 25 -9.97 -8.58 -9.55
CA THR A 25 -9.00 -9.54 -9.02
C THR A 25 -7.95 -9.90 -10.08
N HIS A 26 -8.39 -10.14 -11.32
CA HIS A 26 -7.48 -10.37 -12.43
C HIS A 26 -6.56 -9.17 -12.71
N ALA A 27 -7.13 -7.96 -12.77
CA ALA A 27 -6.36 -6.74 -12.99
C ALA A 27 -5.32 -6.49 -11.88
N LEU A 28 -5.67 -6.74 -10.62
CA LEU A 28 -4.74 -6.67 -9.48
C LEU A 28 -3.57 -7.63 -9.67
N ALA A 29 -3.85 -8.90 -9.97
CA ALA A 29 -2.84 -9.93 -10.15
C ALA A 29 -1.88 -9.58 -11.31
N GLU A 30 -2.41 -9.14 -12.45
CA GLU A 30 -1.58 -8.74 -13.58
C GLU A 30 -0.77 -7.48 -13.29
N SER A 31 -1.36 -6.46 -12.66
CA SER A 31 -0.62 -5.26 -12.24
C SER A 31 0.52 -5.63 -11.30
N ALA A 32 0.29 -6.50 -10.32
CA ALA A 32 1.29 -6.94 -9.34
C ALA A 32 2.42 -7.73 -10.01
N ARG A 33 2.09 -8.61 -10.96
CA ARG A 33 3.06 -9.40 -11.72
C ARG A 33 3.98 -8.51 -12.54
N TYR A 34 3.42 -7.59 -13.33
CA TYR A 34 4.22 -6.68 -14.15
C TYR A 34 5.00 -5.66 -13.32
N CYS A 35 4.41 -5.18 -12.22
CA CYS A 35 5.08 -4.32 -11.25
C CYS A 35 6.34 -5.01 -10.69
N GLN A 36 6.21 -6.28 -10.26
CA GLN A 36 7.34 -7.07 -9.79
C GLN A 36 8.39 -7.29 -10.89
N MET A 37 7.99 -7.55 -12.14
CA MET A 37 8.94 -7.68 -13.25
C MET A 37 9.77 -6.40 -13.45
N VAL A 38 9.16 -5.22 -13.30
CA VAL A 38 9.89 -3.95 -13.36
C VAL A 38 10.82 -3.79 -12.17
N LEU A 39 10.35 -4.07 -10.95
CA LEU A 39 11.15 -3.97 -9.72
C LEU A 39 12.37 -4.91 -9.71
N ARG A 40 12.37 -6.04 -10.45
CA ARG A 40 13.57 -6.88 -10.61
C ARG A 40 14.73 -6.15 -11.28
N HIS A 41 14.46 -5.12 -12.10
CA HIS A 41 15.47 -4.32 -12.78
C HIS A 41 15.70 -2.96 -12.11
N VAL A 42 14.67 -2.41 -11.46
CA VAL A 42 14.75 -1.13 -10.74
C VAL A 42 14.21 -1.29 -9.31
N PRO A 43 14.91 -2.04 -8.44
CA PRO A 43 14.41 -2.41 -7.11
C PRO A 43 14.23 -1.21 -6.17
N ASP A 44 14.90 -0.10 -6.46
CA ASP A 44 14.93 1.11 -5.62
C ASP A 44 13.90 2.17 -6.07
N ASP A 45 12.93 1.80 -6.91
CA ASP A 45 11.79 2.65 -7.24
C ASP A 45 10.79 2.65 -6.06
N ALA A 46 10.89 3.65 -5.18
CA ALA A 46 10.09 3.73 -3.95
C ALA A 46 8.58 3.75 -4.21
N ALA A 47 8.15 4.52 -5.22
CA ALA A 47 6.74 4.65 -5.58
C ALA A 47 6.17 3.33 -6.10
N LEU A 48 6.97 2.60 -6.89
CA LEU A 48 6.57 1.30 -7.42
C LEU A 48 6.54 0.22 -6.33
N ASN A 49 7.43 0.27 -5.34
CA ASN A 49 7.35 -0.57 -4.14
C ASN A 49 6.07 -0.30 -3.33
N LEU A 50 5.68 0.98 -3.15
CA LEU A 50 4.40 1.30 -2.49
C LEU A 50 3.20 0.74 -3.28
N ARG A 51 3.21 0.86 -4.61
CA ARG A 51 2.17 0.27 -5.46
C ARG A 51 2.13 -1.25 -5.31
N GLN A 52 3.28 -1.92 -5.35
CA GLN A 52 3.38 -3.36 -5.16
C GLN A 52 2.78 -3.79 -3.81
N GLY A 53 3.08 -3.05 -2.74
CA GLY A 53 2.51 -3.31 -1.42
C GLY A 53 0.99 -3.26 -1.42
N ARG A 54 0.40 -2.21 -2.00
CA ARG A 54 -1.06 -2.06 -2.13
C ARG A 54 -1.69 -3.17 -2.97
N LEU A 55 -1.06 -3.53 -4.09
CA LEU A 55 -1.55 -4.60 -4.95
C LEU A 55 -1.57 -5.95 -4.23
N LEU A 56 -0.49 -6.27 -3.51
CA LEU A 56 -0.38 -7.51 -2.73
C LEU A 56 -1.34 -7.52 -1.53
N HIS A 57 -1.55 -6.37 -0.90
CA HIS A 57 -2.48 -6.22 0.21
C HIS A 57 -3.91 -6.55 -0.24
N ASP A 58 -4.36 -5.91 -1.33
CA ASP A 58 -5.69 -6.15 -1.91
C ASP A 58 -5.89 -7.60 -2.43
N LEU A 59 -4.81 -8.31 -2.74
CA LEU A 59 -4.81 -9.72 -3.15
C LEU A 59 -4.78 -10.70 -1.96
N GLY A 60 -4.69 -10.22 -0.73
CA GLY A 60 -4.59 -11.08 0.46
C GLY A 60 -3.21 -11.70 0.65
N HIS A 61 -2.14 -11.00 0.24
CA HIS A 61 -0.75 -11.43 0.42
C HIS A 61 -0.02 -10.53 1.44
N PRO A 62 -0.33 -10.66 2.75
CA PRO A 62 0.05 -9.68 3.75
C PRO A 62 1.56 -9.58 3.98
N GLU A 63 2.29 -10.69 3.96
CA GLU A 63 3.76 -10.69 4.15
C GLU A 63 4.49 -9.96 3.00
N GLY A 64 4.04 -10.20 1.77
CA GLY A 64 4.56 -9.52 0.58
C GLY A 64 4.22 -8.03 0.59
N ALA A 65 3.01 -7.68 1.05
CA ALA A 65 2.58 -6.29 1.21
C ALA A 65 3.47 -5.55 2.22
N ALA A 66 3.66 -6.11 3.41
CA ALA A 66 4.53 -5.55 4.46
C ALA A 66 5.95 -5.33 3.95
N THR A 67 6.53 -6.33 3.29
CA THR A 67 7.88 -6.25 2.72
C THR A 67 8.02 -5.07 1.76
N ALA A 68 7.05 -4.89 0.86
CA ALA A 68 7.06 -3.81 -0.11
C ALA A 68 6.86 -2.43 0.54
N TYR A 69 6.00 -2.32 1.57
CA TYR A 69 5.82 -1.09 2.34
C TYR A 69 7.10 -0.68 3.10
N TYR A 70 7.77 -1.62 3.77
CA TYR A 70 9.03 -1.33 4.45
C TYR A 70 10.15 -0.96 3.48
N LYS A 71 10.21 -1.61 2.31
CA LYS A 71 11.15 -1.22 1.24
C LYS A 71 10.85 0.21 0.74
N ALA A 72 9.58 0.57 0.55
CA ALA A 72 9.17 1.93 0.17
C ALA A 72 9.61 2.98 1.22
N LEU A 73 9.43 2.70 2.52
CA LEU A 73 9.92 3.56 3.61
C LEU A 73 11.45 3.67 3.60
N ALA A 74 12.17 2.56 3.46
CA ALA A 74 13.63 2.54 3.44
C ALA A 74 14.22 3.33 2.25
N LEU A 75 13.47 3.43 1.15
CA LEU A 75 13.82 4.24 -0.02
C LEU A 75 13.42 5.72 0.12
N GLY A 76 12.92 6.14 1.29
CA GLY A 76 12.68 7.54 1.62
C GLY A 76 11.28 8.06 1.30
N LEU A 77 10.28 7.21 1.01
CA LEU A 77 8.91 7.69 0.93
C LEU A 77 8.45 8.22 2.29
N PRO A 78 7.71 9.35 2.34
CA PRO A 78 7.21 9.89 3.60
C PRO A 78 6.34 8.89 4.36
N SER A 79 6.55 8.78 5.66
CA SER A 79 5.75 7.93 6.55
C SER A 79 4.25 8.17 6.39
N THR A 80 3.83 9.42 6.20
CA THR A 80 2.43 9.80 5.95
C THR A 80 1.81 9.17 4.70
N ARG A 81 2.62 8.68 3.74
CA ARG A 81 2.15 7.97 2.55
C ARG A 81 2.11 6.45 2.72
N VAL A 82 2.84 5.89 3.67
CA VAL A 82 3.01 4.43 3.81
C VAL A 82 2.37 3.88 5.07
N LEU A 83 2.54 4.56 6.23
CA LEU A 83 2.02 4.10 7.51
C LEU A 83 0.50 3.84 7.52
N PRO A 84 -0.37 4.59 6.81
CA PRO A 84 -1.79 4.25 6.78
C PRO A 84 -2.06 2.84 6.25
N TYR A 85 -1.32 2.41 5.22
CA TYR A 85 -1.45 1.07 4.65
C TYR A 85 -0.83 -0.01 5.54
N LEU A 86 0.27 0.28 6.23
CA LEU A 86 0.82 -0.64 7.24
C LEU A 86 -0.15 -0.80 8.41
N ALA A 87 -0.81 0.27 8.85
CA ALA A 87 -1.77 0.21 9.95
C ALA A 87 -3.02 -0.60 9.56
N GLU A 88 -3.54 -0.38 8.34
CA GLU A 88 -4.61 -1.20 7.77
C GLU A 88 -4.21 -2.68 7.69
N LEU A 89 -2.99 -2.97 7.21
CA LEU A 89 -2.49 -4.35 7.13
C LEU A 89 -2.40 -5.03 8.50
N ARG A 90 -1.96 -4.31 9.54
CA ARG A 90 -1.90 -4.83 10.91
C ARG A 90 -3.29 -5.06 11.48
N PHE A 91 -4.24 -4.18 11.17
CA PHE A 91 -5.63 -4.34 11.57
C PHE A 91 -6.23 -5.61 10.96
N ASP A 92 -6.01 -5.84 9.66
CA ASP A 92 -6.50 -7.03 8.95
C ASP A 92 -5.89 -8.33 9.50
N GLN A 93 -4.66 -8.27 10.02
CA GLN A 93 -4.00 -9.37 10.71
C GLN A 93 -4.46 -9.58 12.17
N GLY A 94 -5.30 -8.67 12.71
CA GLY A 94 -5.71 -8.67 14.11
C GLY A 94 -4.65 -8.12 15.08
N ASP A 95 -3.55 -7.56 14.57
CA ASP A 95 -2.51 -6.91 15.38
C ASP A 95 -2.90 -5.46 15.70
N TYR A 96 -3.86 -5.32 16.61
CA TYR A 96 -4.38 -4.02 17.03
C TYR A 96 -3.36 -3.20 17.84
N ALA A 97 -2.38 -3.86 18.46
CA ALA A 97 -1.31 -3.18 19.20
C ALA A 97 -0.41 -2.40 18.24
N ASP A 98 0.06 -3.06 17.16
CA ASP A 98 0.88 -2.40 16.15
C ASP A 98 0.06 -1.39 15.33
N THR A 99 -1.22 -1.68 15.05
CA THR A 99 -2.15 -0.72 14.44
C THR A 99 -2.21 0.58 15.25
N LYS A 100 -2.44 0.49 16.57
CA LYS A 100 -2.48 1.65 17.46
C LYS A 100 -1.18 2.44 17.44
N ARG A 101 -0.04 1.74 17.52
CA ARG A 101 1.30 2.36 17.47
C ARG A 101 1.49 3.16 16.19
N LEU A 102 1.17 2.57 15.03
CA LEU A 102 1.28 3.22 13.72
C LEU A 102 0.35 4.44 13.59
N MET A 103 -0.86 4.37 14.14
CA MET A 103 -1.78 5.51 14.17
C MET A 103 -1.30 6.63 15.10
N GLY A 104 -0.63 6.29 16.20
CA GLY A 104 0.06 7.26 17.06
C GLY A 104 1.20 7.96 16.33
N ASP A 105 2.01 7.21 15.57
CA ASP A 105 3.07 7.80 14.73
C ASP A 105 2.50 8.78 13.69
N LEU A 106 1.30 8.49 13.16
CA LEU A 106 0.57 9.37 12.25
C LEU A 106 -0.01 10.61 12.92
N ALA A 107 -0.36 10.55 14.21
CA ALA A 107 -0.88 11.69 14.98
C ALA A 107 0.12 12.84 15.10
N ASN A 108 1.43 12.54 15.02
CA ASN A 108 2.49 13.54 15.04
C ASN A 108 2.49 14.46 13.80
N TRP A 109 1.70 14.14 12.78
CA TRP A 109 1.62 14.89 11.53
C TRP A 109 0.35 15.74 11.51
N ALA A 110 0.52 17.05 11.67
CA ALA A 110 -0.56 18.01 11.95
C ALA A 110 -1.65 18.16 10.86
N SER A 111 -1.55 17.53 9.69
CA SER A 111 -2.59 17.63 8.66
C SER A 111 -2.80 16.36 7.83
N LEU A 112 -3.57 15.43 8.39
CA LEU A 112 -4.16 14.32 7.63
C LEU A 112 -5.70 14.34 7.80
N PRO A 113 -6.43 15.32 7.21
CA PRO A 113 -7.84 15.56 7.53
C PRO A 113 -8.74 14.35 7.31
N ARG A 114 -8.44 13.54 6.28
CA ARG A 114 -9.19 12.32 5.96
C ARG A 114 -8.92 11.17 6.93
N LEU A 115 -7.77 11.16 7.58
CA LEU A 115 -7.37 10.13 8.54
C LEU A 115 -7.64 10.56 9.99
N GLN A 116 -7.94 11.84 10.23
CA GLN A 116 -8.16 12.40 11.56
C GLN A 116 -9.13 11.56 12.42
N PRO A 117 -10.30 11.10 11.92
CA PRO A 117 -11.20 10.29 12.74
C PRO A 117 -10.59 8.94 13.16
N ALA A 118 -9.82 8.30 12.26
CA ALA A 118 -9.14 7.04 12.58
C ALA A 118 -7.99 7.25 13.57
N ILE A 119 -7.22 8.33 13.41
CA ILE A 119 -6.14 8.70 14.32
C ILE A 119 -6.68 8.95 15.73
N GLU A 120 -7.81 9.67 15.85
CA GLU A 120 -8.47 9.95 17.13
C GLU A 120 -9.04 8.69 17.78
N TYR A 121 -9.64 7.79 16.99
CA TYR A 121 -10.16 6.52 17.49
C TYR A 121 -9.07 5.67 18.15
N TRP A 122 -7.90 5.58 17.53
CA TRP A 122 -6.78 4.79 18.05
C TRP A 122 -5.98 5.50 19.15
N ASN A 123 -6.06 6.84 19.23
CA ASN A 123 -5.38 7.67 20.22
C ASN A 123 -6.37 8.56 20.98
N PRO A 124 -7.27 7.97 21.79
CA PRO A 124 -8.16 8.75 22.65
C PRO A 124 -7.33 9.57 23.65
N ARG A 125 -7.81 10.79 23.95
CA ARG A 125 -7.19 11.71 24.90
C ARG A 125 -7.13 11.16 26.31
#